data_AF-A0A736RDJ1-F1
#
_entry.id   AF-A0A736RDJ1-F1
#
_cell.length_a   1.000
_cell.length_b   1.000
_cell.length_c   1.000
_cell.angle_alpha   90.00
_cell.angle_beta   90.00
_cell.angle_gamma   90.00
#
_symmetry.space_group_name_H-M   'P 1'
#
loop_
_entity.id
_entity.type
_entity.pdbx_description
1 polymer ?
#
loop_
_entity_poly.entity_id
_entity_poly.type
_entity_poly.pdbx_seq_one_letter_code
_entity_poly.pdbx_strand_id
1 'polypeptide(L)'
;MSAALTERLVYVARAARDAGHGKRGAIYDAACAELGMSRATLLRKLKEVSVTDKRKKRADAGRSALSRDEAALISATLREATRKNGKRLYSIADAVETLRSNGLITAGRTDEATGEFFPLSEDTISRALRNYGLHPEQLDAPAPSSEMASLHPNHVWEIDASLCTLYYLSNGHKGLQVMDSAKFYKNKPANIARIASDRVWSYEITDHTSGWIYVEYVMGAESGENLCSVLINAMQERGGADVLHGVPKILYLDPGSANTAGMTKNMCRSLGIDLIAHKPHNARATGQVEKARDIIERKLEPGLKFQPVHSLEELNALAVKWRSHFNATAVHSRHGKTRTDIWLKITAEQLKKAPSVEVCRELAVAAPESRKVTSKLRVPFRGAEFDVSTVPGVLVGEKLMI
;
A
#
# COMPACT_ATOMS: atom_id res chain seq x y z
N MET A 1 11.05 5.42 -36.86
CA MET A 1 11.16 5.96 -38.23
C MET A 1 12.63 6.19 -38.53
N SER A 2 13.10 5.95 -39.76
CA SER A 2 14.48 6.29 -40.12
C SER A 2 14.65 7.82 -40.12
N ALA A 3 15.86 8.31 -39.84
CA ALA A 3 16.14 9.75 -39.82
C ALA A 3 15.79 10.43 -41.16
N ALA A 4 16.15 9.80 -42.28
CA ALA A 4 15.81 10.27 -43.62
C ALA A 4 14.29 10.37 -43.88
N LEU A 5 13.51 9.42 -43.35
CA LEU A 5 12.05 9.47 -43.47
C LEU A 5 11.46 10.64 -42.65
N THR A 6 11.99 10.89 -41.46
CA THR A 6 11.54 12.00 -40.60
C THR A 6 11.81 13.35 -41.26
N GLU A 7 13.02 13.56 -41.81
CA GLU A 7 13.35 14.79 -42.55
C GLU A 7 12.41 15.01 -43.73
N ARG A 8 12.09 13.94 -44.46
CA ARG A 8 11.19 14.04 -45.60
C ARG A 8 9.76 14.36 -45.20
N LEU A 9 9.26 13.78 -44.11
CA LEU A 9 7.96 14.09 -43.55
C LEU A 9 7.88 15.55 -43.06
N VAL A 10 8.94 16.08 -42.47
CA VAL A 10 9.02 17.51 -42.07
C VAL A 10 8.95 18.43 -43.29
N TYR A 11 9.65 18.09 -44.38
CA TYR A 11 9.56 18.83 -45.63
C TYR A 11 8.13 18.84 -46.21
N VAL A 12 7.49 17.67 -46.27
CA VAL A 12 6.10 17.54 -46.75
C VAL A 12 5.13 18.32 -45.85
N ALA A 13 5.33 18.30 -44.53
CA ALA A 13 4.52 19.06 -43.58
C ALA A 13 4.65 20.58 -43.79
N ARG A 14 5.87 21.08 -44.05
CA ARG A 14 6.11 22.50 -44.37
C ARG A 14 5.46 22.89 -45.69
N ALA A 15 5.71 22.12 -46.75
CA ALA A 15 5.12 22.37 -48.07
C ALA A 15 3.58 22.40 -48.02
N ALA A 16 2.96 21.49 -47.26
CA ALA A 16 1.50 21.46 -47.10
C ALA A 16 0.95 22.62 -46.25
N ARG A 17 1.74 23.17 -45.32
CA ARG A 17 1.37 24.34 -44.52
C ARG A 17 1.40 25.62 -45.35
N ASP A 18 2.45 25.78 -46.15
CA ASP A 18 2.66 26.94 -47.02
C ASP A 18 1.73 26.91 -48.24
N ALA A 19 1.18 25.73 -48.56
CA ALA A 19 0.12 25.58 -49.53
C ALA A 19 -1.22 26.16 -49.01
N GLY A 20 -1.72 27.16 -49.74
CA GLY A 20 -3.07 27.72 -49.55
C GLY A 20 -4.20 26.69 -49.69
N HIS A 21 -5.41 27.08 -49.28
CA HIS A 21 -6.58 26.21 -49.26
C HIS A 21 -6.83 25.56 -50.65
N GLY A 22 -7.04 24.24 -50.68
CA GLY A 22 -7.27 23.47 -51.91
C GLY A 22 -6.02 22.88 -52.59
N LYS A 23 -4.79 23.36 -52.28
CA LYS A 23 -3.55 22.89 -52.94
C LYS A 23 -2.80 21.77 -52.22
N ARG A 24 -3.27 21.39 -51.02
CA ARG A 24 -2.63 20.36 -50.17
C ARG A 24 -2.77 18.94 -50.71
N GLY A 25 -3.81 18.68 -51.51
CA GLY A 25 -4.09 17.35 -52.06
C GLY A 25 -2.92 16.81 -52.91
N ALA A 26 -2.48 17.60 -53.88
CA ALA A 26 -1.40 17.22 -54.79
C ALA A 26 -0.06 16.98 -54.06
N ILE A 27 0.22 17.74 -52.99
CA ILE A 27 1.43 17.58 -52.18
C ILE A 27 1.41 16.23 -51.46
N TYR A 28 0.25 15.84 -50.90
CA TYR A 28 0.11 14.54 -50.25
C TYR A 28 0.16 13.38 -51.24
N ASP A 29 -0.43 13.53 -52.43
CA ASP A 29 -0.40 12.49 -53.46
C ASP A 29 1.02 12.27 -53.99
N ALA A 30 1.77 13.34 -54.25
CA ALA A 30 3.18 13.25 -54.63
C ALA A 30 4.03 12.58 -53.54
N ALA A 31 3.82 12.95 -52.26
CA ALA A 31 4.53 12.34 -51.14
C ALA A 31 4.14 10.87 -50.92
N CYS A 32 2.90 10.47 -51.20
CA CYS A 32 2.47 9.07 -51.13
C CYS A 32 3.17 8.21 -52.19
N ALA A 33 3.26 8.73 -53.43
CA ALA A 33 3.95 8.06 -54.53
C ALA A 33 5.47 7.94 -54.27
N GLU A 34 6.09 9.01 -53.79
CA GLU A 34 7.52 9.04 -53.47
C GLU A 34 7.89 8.11 -52.32
N LEU A 35 7.09 8.10 -51.24
CA LEU A 35 7.40 7.35 -50.02
C LEU A 35 6.76 5.96 -49.97
N GLY A 36 6.11 5.54 -51.06
CA GLY A 36 5.48 4.23 -51.20
C GLY A 36 4.48 3.90 -50.09
N MET A 37 3.70 4.89 -49.64
CA MET A 37 2.77 4.71 -48.52
C MET A 37 1.37 5.24 -48.81
N SER A 38 0.36 4.65 -48.17
CA SER A 38 -1.00 5.11 -48.30
C SER A 38 -1.20 6.49 -47.69
N ARG A 39 -2.16 7.26 -48.23
CA ARG A 39 -2.51 8.61 -47.76
C ARG A 39 -2.87 8.64 -46.27
N ALA A 40 -3.57 7.63 -45.78
CA ALA A 40 -3.88 7.50 -44.35
C ALA A 40 -2.62 7.33 -43.50
N THR A 41 -1.64 6.56 -43.98
CA THR A 41 -0.36 6.35 -43.30
C THR A 41 0.48 7.62 -43.30
N LEU A 42 0.54 8.34 -44.43
CA LEU A 42 1.22 9.62 -44.55
C LEU A 42 0.64 10.65 -43.57
N LEU A 43 -0.69 10.82 -43.54
CA LEU A 43 -1.34 11.79 -42.64
C LEU A 43 -1.12 11.48 -41.16
N ARG A 44 -1.12 10.19 -40.78
CA ARG A 44 -0.80 9.77 -39.41
C ARG A 44 0.65 10.13 -39.04
N LYS A 45 1.62 9.83 -39.92
CA LYS A 45 3.03 10.16 -39.70
C LYS A 45 3.30 11.66 -39.72
N LEU A 46 2.60 12.42 -40.57
CA LEU A 46 2.69 13.89 -40.59
C LEU A 46 2.19 14.51 -39.27
N LYS A 47 1.18 13.93 -38.62
CA LYS A 47 0.69 14.38 -37.31
C LYS A 47 1.74 14.24 -36.20
N GLU A 48 2.65 13.27 -36.31
CA GLU A 48 3.72 13.05 -35.35
C GLU A 48 4.85 14.09 -35.48
N VAL A 49 5.02 14.70 -36.67
CA VAL A 49 6.09 15.66 -36.96
C VAL A 49 5.60 17.11 -37.13
N SER A 50 4.29 17.35 -37.04
CA SER A 50 3.70 18.68 -37.21
C SER A 50 3.11 19.24 -35.93
N VAL A 51 3.45 20.49 -35.62
CA VAL A 51 2.75 21.29 -34.61
C VAL A 51 1.46 21.82 -35.25
N THR A 52 0.32 21.34 -34.77
CA THR A 52 -1.01 21.89 -35.09
C THR A 52 -1.37 23.01 -34.13
N ASP A 53 -1.89 24.12 -34.67
CA ASP A 53 -2.45 25.19 -33.85
C ASP A 53 -3.60 24.67 -32.98
N LYS A 54 -3.58 25.05 -31.70
CA LYS A 54 -4.66 24.72 -30.77
C LYS A 54 -5.95 25.39 -31.27
N ARG A 55 -7.02 24.60 -31.39
CA ARG A 55 -8.36 25.08 -31.77
C ARG A 55 -8.71 26.34 -30.96
N LYS A 56 -9.11 27.42 -31.65
CA LYS A 56 -9.50 28.69 -31.04
C LYS A 56 -10.54 28.43 -29.94
N LYS A 57 -10.19 28.72 -28.70
CA LYS A 57 -11.11 28.61 -27.56
C LYS A 57 -12.12 29.76 -27.62
N ARG A 58 -13.35 29.52 -27.16
CA ARG A 58 -14.37 30.57 -27.00
C ARG A 58 -13.89 31.60 -25.98
N ALA A 59 -14.31 32.86 -26.13
CA ALA A 59 -13.87 33.98 -25.27
C ALA A 59 -14.26 33.80 -23.79
N ASP A 60 -15.29 33.00 -23.52
CA ASP A 60 -15.84 32.67 -22.21
C ASP A 60 -15.34 31.32 -21.66
N ALA A 61 -14.41 30.64 -22.36
CA ALA A 61 -13.95 29.32 -21.96
C ALA A 61 -13.29 29.37 -20.57
N GLY A 62 -13.96 28.79 -19.57
CA GLY A 62 -13.51 28.76 -18.18
C GLY A 62 -14.24 29.73 -17.25
N ARG A 63 -15.13 30.59 -17.78
CA ARG A 63 -16.01 31.43 -16.97
C ARG A 63 -17.30 30.67 -16.65
N SER A 64 -17.66 30.62 -15.37
CA SER A 64 -18.91 30.06 -14.89
C SER A 64 -19.77 31.17 -14.31
N ALA A 65 -21.07 31.15 -14.58
CA ALA A 65 -22.03 32.03 -13.92
C ALA A 65 -22.26 31.64 -12.45
N LEU A 66 -21.89 30.42 -12.04
CA LEU A 66 -21.84 30.02 -10.64
C LEU A 66 -20.59 30.63 -10.00
N SER A 67 -20.78 31.47 -8.99
CA SER A 67 -19.67 32.02 -8.20
C SER A 67 -18.94 30.93 -7.42
N ARG A 68 -17.68 31.18 -7.03
CA ARG A 68 -16.91 30.23 -6.23
C ARG A 68 -17.52 30.05 -4.83
N ASP A 69 -18.11 31.09 -4.27
CA ASP A 69 -18.71 31.05 -2.93
C ASP A 69 -19.99 30.21 -2.89
N GLU A 70 -20.86 30.37 -3.90
CA GLU A 70 -22.02 29.48 -4.07
C GLU A 70 -21.57 28.04 -4.31
N ALA A 71 -20.52 27.83 -5.13
CA ALA A 71 -19.95 26.50 -5.37
C ALA A 71 -19.39 25.89 -4.08
N ALA A 72 -18.75 26.68 -3.21
CA ALA A 72 -18.25 26.22 -1.92
C ALA A 72 -19.39 25.81 -0.98
N LEU A 73 -20.49 26.56 -0.97
CA LEU A 73 -21.65 26.24 -0.15
C LEU A 73 -22.35 24.95 -0.64
N ILE A 74 -22.56 24.81 -1.95
CA ILE A 74 -23.08 23.57 -2.55
C ILE A 74 -22.17 22.38 -2.20
N SER A 75 -20.85 22.56 -2.32
CA SER A 75 -19.87 21.51 -1.97
C SER A 75 -19.94 21.10 -0.50
N ALA A 76 -20.01 22.08 0.41
CA ALA A 76 -20.12 21.84 1.86
C ALA A 76 -21.40 21.04 2.18
N THR A 77 -22.55 21.44 1.64
CA THR A 77 -23.82 20.72 1.84
C THR A 77 -23.75 19.28 1.33
N LEU A 78 -23.14 19.04 0.16
CA LEU A 78 -22.97 17.69 -0.38
C LEU A 78 -22.07 16.81 0.50
N ARG A 79 -20.99 17.36 1.05
CA ARG A 79 -20.05 16.61 1.90
C ARG A 79 -20.63 16.31 3.28
N GLU A 80 -21.29 17.27 3.92
CA GLU A 80 -21.96 17.06 5.22
C GLU A 80 -23.08 16.02 5.14
N ALA A 81 -23.80 15.97 4.01
CA ALA A 81 -24.83 14.97 3.78
C ALA A 81 -24.29 13.61 3.31
N THR A 82 -22.97 13.42 3.27
CA THR A 82 -22.36 12.13 2.92
C THR A 82 -22.13 11.32 4.20
N ARG A 83 -22.70 10.12 4.28
CA ARG A 83 -22.50 9.23 5.43
C ARG A 83 -21.06 8.71 5.48
N LYS A 84 -20.62 8.28 6.67
CA LYS A 84 -19.30 7.64 6.90
C LYS A 84 -19.02 6.42 6.01
N ASN A 85 -20.04 5.78 5.43
CA ASN A 85 -19.92 4.66 4.50
C ASN A 85 -19.83 5.09 3.02
N GLY A 86 -19.68 6.39 2.73
CA GLY A 86 -19.55 6.93 1.37
C GLY A 86 -20.87 7.13 0.62
N LYS A 87 -22.02 6.81 1.21
CA LYS A 87 -23.32 7.06 0.58
C LYS A 87 -23.66 8.55 0.65
N ARG A 88 -23.71 9.21 -0.51
CA ARG A 88 -24.25 10.58 -0.67
C ARG A 88 -25.76 10.55 -0.46
N LEU A 89 -26.27 11.36 0.47
CA LEU A 89 -27.71 11.48 0.71
C LEU A 89 -28.35 12.55 -0.17
N TYR A 90 -27.60 13.60 -0.53
CA TYR A 90 -28.03 14.62 -1.49
C TYR A 90 -27.47 14.35 -2.88
N SER A 91 -28.32 14.51 -3.90
CA SER A 91 -27.87 14.79 -5.26
C SER A 91 -27.46 16.26 -5.41
N ILE A 92 -26.77 16.62 -6.50
CA ILE A 92 -26.43 18.02 -6.78
C ILE A 92 -27.71 18.84 -6.96
N ALA A 93 -28.71 18.29 -7.67
CA ALA A 93 -30.01 18.92 -7.85
C ALA A 93 -30.70 19.25 -6.51
N ASP A 94 -30.82 18.26 -5.63
CA ASP A 94 -31.52 18.42 -4.35
C ASP A 94 -30.79 19.40 -3.41
N ALA A 95 -29.45 19.38 -3.40
CA ALA A 95 -28.65 20.32 -2.62
C ALA A 95 -28.84 21.76 -3.11
N VAL A 96 -28.85 21.97 -4.42
CA VAL A 96 -29.06 23.28 -5.05
C VAL A 96 -30.47 23.78 -4.79
N GLU A 97 -31.49 22.93 -4.92
CA GLU A 97 -32.89 23.28 -4.63
C GLU A 97 -33.06 23.71 -3.17
N THR A 98 -32.48 22.93 -2.24
CA THR A 98 -32.54 23.24 -0.80
C THR A 98 -31.85 24.58 -0.50
N LEU A 99 -30.64 24.80 -1.00
CA LEU A 99 -29.90 26.03 -0.75
C LEU A 99 -30.58 27.25 -1.38
N ARG A 100 -31.16 27.10 -2.58
CA ARG A 100 -31.90 28.18 -3.26
C ARG A 100 -33.19 28.53 -2.53
N SER A 101 -33.94 27.53 -2.06
CA SER A 101 -35.17 27.73 -1.29
C SER A 101 -34.93 28.45 0.04
N ASN A 102 -33.71 28.31 0.60
CA ASN A 102 -33.28 29.04 1.80
C ASN A 102 -32.61 30.39 1.50
N GLY A 103 -32.57 30.83 0.24
CA GLY A 103 -31.98 32.11 -0.17
C GLY A 103 -30.45 32.19 -0.01
N LEU A 104 -29.78 31.04 0.14
CA LEU A 104 -28.33 30.98 0.39
C LEU A 104 -27.48 30.98 -0.88
N ILE A 105 -28.07 30.60 -2.01
CA ILE A 105 -27.45 30.67 -3.35
C ILE A 105 -28.48 31.16 -4.37
N THR A 106 -28.00 31.78 -5.44
CA THR A 106 -28.80 32.04 -6.64
C THR A 106 -28.62 30.89 -7.64
N ALA A 107 -27.37 30.49 -7.92
CA ALA A 107 -27.00 29.45 -8.88
C ALA A 107 -27.75 29.59 -10.21
N GLY A 108 -27.72 30.80 -10.77
CA GLY A 108 -28.48 31.20 -11.95
C GLY A 108 -27.86 32.43 -12.61
N ARG A 109 -28.42 32.85 -13.74
CA ARG A 109 -28.07 34.11 -14.39
C ARG A 109 -29.33 34.89 -14.70
N THR A 110 -29.28 36.20 -14.59
CA THR A 110 -30.36 37.09 -15.05
C THR A 110 -29.93 37.72 -16.36
N ASP A 111 -30.82 37.73 -17.36
CA ASP A 111 -30.59 38.47 -18.59
C ASP A 111 -30.77 39.97 -18.31
N GLU A 112 -29.73 40.77 -18.58
CA GLU A 112 -29.73 42.21 -18.28
C GLU A 112 -30.70 43.02 -19.17
N ALA A 113 -31.08 42.50 -20.34
CA ALA A 113 -31.97 43.18 -21.27
C ALA A 113 -33.45 42.85 -21.01
N THR A 114 -33.77 41.61 -20.61
CA THR A 114 -35.16 41.17 -20.38
C THR A 114 -35.54 41.09 -18.90
N GLY A 115 -34.55 41.06 -18.00
CA GLY A 115 -34.77 40.82 -16.57
C GLY A 115 -35.15 39.38 -16.23
N GLU A 116 -35.14 38.47 -17.21
CA GLU A 116 -35.55 37.08 -17.03
C GLU A 116 -34.46 36.27 -16.32
N PHE A 117 -34.85 35.49 -15.31
CA PHE A 117 -33.94 34.65 -14.54
C PHE A 117 -33.87 33.23 -15.09
N PHE A 118 -32.66 32.76 -15.35
CA PHE A 118 -32.37 31.41 -15.81
C PHE A 118 -31.56 30.64 -14.76
N PRO A 119 -32.12 29.60 -14.11
CA PRO A 119 -31.35 28.75 -13.21
C PRO A 119 -30.27 27.99 -13.99
N LEU A 120 -29.11 27.78 -13.37
CA LEU A 120 -28.09 26.92 -13.96
C LEU A 120 -28.54 25.47 -13.93
N SER A 121 -28.24 24.74 -15.01
CA SER A 121 -28.45 23.30 -15.06
C SER A 121 -27.50 22.55 -14.12
N GLU A 122 -27.90 21.37 -13.67
CA GLU A 122 -27.07 20.49 -12.84
C GLU A 122 -25.69 20.23 -13.46
N ASP A 123 -25.64 19.94 -14.77
CA ASP A 123 -24.38 19.74 -15.51
C ASP A 123 -23.46 20.97 -15.45
N THR A 124 -24.04 22.17 -15.50
CA THR A 124 -23.27 23.42 -15.44
C THR A 124 -22.70 23.63 -14.04
N ILE A 125 -23.49 23.34 -13.00
CA ILE A 125 -23.07 23.42 -11.60
C ILE A 125 -21.99 22.37 -11.30
N SER A 126 -22.20 21.11 -11.73
CA SER A 126 -21.23 20.02 -11.58
C SER A 126 -19.90 20.35 -12.26
N ARG A 127 -19.94 20.90 -13.48
CA ARG A 127 -18.74 21.36 -14.20
C ARG A 127 -18.05 22.52 -13.49
N ALA A 128 -18.80 23.47 -12.95
CA ALA A 128 -18.24 24.58 -12.18
C ALA A 128 -17.55 24.09 -10.90
N LEU A 129 -18.19 23.20 -10.14
CA LEU A 129 -17.60 22.53 -8.98
C LEU A 129 -16.27 21.85 -9.34
N ARG A 130 -16.23 21.10 -10.45
CA ARG A 130 -15.00 20.45 -10.92
C ARG A 130 -13.90 21.43 -11.30
N ASN A 131 -14.25 22.51 -11.98
CA ASN A 131 -13.31 23.55 -12.38
C ASN A 131 -12.72 24.29 -11.18
N TYR A 132 -13.52 24.51 -10.13
CA TYR A 132 -13.06 25.13 -8.89
C TYR A 132 -12.32 24.16 -7.95
N GLY A 133 -12.26 22.85 -8.27
CA GLY A 133 -11.69 21.83 -7.39
C GLY A 133 -12.55 21.55 -6.15
N LEU A 134 -13.84 21.89 -6.21
CA LEU A 134 -14.80 21.78 -5.11
C LEU A 134 -15.78 20.62 -5.31
N HIS A 135 -15.62 19.81 -6.35
CA HIS A 135 -16.45 18.63 -6.53
C HIS A 135 -16.12 17.59 -5.43
N PRO A 136 -17.12 16.98 -4.75
CA PRO A 136 -16.86 16.01 -3.69
C PRO A 136 -15.89 14.89 -4.09
N GLU A 137 -16.01 14.36 -5.31
CA GLU A 137 -15.06 13.35 -5.83
C GLU A 137 -13.59 13.81 -5.87
N GLN A 138 -13.33 15.11 -6.05
CA GLN A 138 -11.96 15.66 -6.05
C GLN A 138 -11.47 15.93 -4.63
N LEU A 139 -12.36 16.39 -3.75
CA LEU A 139 -12.03 16.68 -2.35
C LEU A 139 -11.87 15.42 -1.51
N ASP A 140 -12.65 14.39 -1.82
CA ASP A 140 -12.59 13.07 -1.19
C ASP A 140 -11.63 12.13 -1.94
N ALA A 141 -10.99 12.62 -3.02
CA ALA A 141 -9.95 11.87 -3.70
C ALA A 141 -8.80 11.61 -2.72
N PRO A 142 -8.33 10.37 -2.63
CA PRO A 142 -7.23 10.03 -1.75
C PRO A 142 -5.95 10.74 -2.21
N ALA A 143 -5.10 11.12 -1.26
CA ALA A 143 -3.81 11.74 -1.54
C ALA A 143 -2.97 10.89 -2.53
N PRO A 144 -2.14 11.52 -3.38
CA PRO A 144 -1.25 10.81 -4.28
C PRO A 144 -0.34 9.86 -3.47
N SER A 145 -0.22 8.62 -3.93
CA SER A 145 0.64 7.61 -3.30
C SER A 145 2.07 7.71 -3.83
N SER A 146 3.06 7.47 -2.96
CA SER A 146 4.45 7.26 -3.37
C SER A 146 4.70 5.78 -3.61
N GLU A 147 5.44 5.44 -4.67
CA GLU A 147 5.89 4.07 -4.89
C GLU A 147 7.03 3.76 -3.92
N MET A 148 6.81 2.81 -3.00
CA MET A 148 7.86 2.31 -2.11
C MET A 148 8.56 1.13 -2.80
N ALA A 149 9.88 1.16 -2.86
CA ALA A 149 10.69 0.07 -3.39
C ALA A 149 11.78 -0.30 -2.38
N SER A 150 11.76 -1.54 -1.90
CA SER A 150 12.84 -2.09 -1.09
C SER A 150 14.00 -2.52 -2.00
N LEU A 151 15.23 -2.46 -1.47
CA LEU A 151 16.45 -2.59 -2.26
C LEU A 151 16.85 -4.04 -2.58
N HIS A 152 16.64 -4.95 -1.63
CA HIS A 152 17.03 -6.35 -1.73
C HIS A 152 16.14 -7.22 -0.81
N PRO A 153 16.10 -8.55 -0.97
CA PRO A 153 15.43 -9.41 0.02
C PRO A 153 16.05 -9.22 1.40
N ASN A 154 15.25 -9.34 2.46
CA ASN A 154 15.61 -9.04 3.85
C ASN A 154 15.88 -7.54 4.12
N HIS A 155 15.48 -6.65 3.21
CA HIS A 155 15.59 -5.20 3.44
C HIS A 155 14.46 -4.68 4.32
N VAL A 156 13.22 -4.95 3.94
CA VAL A 156 12.01 -4.49 4.64
C VAL A 156 11.11 -5.69 4.84
N TRP A 157 10.76 -5.97 6.09
CA TRP A 157 9.68 -6.89 6.43
C TRP A 157 8.46 -6.11 6.89
N GLU A 158 7.28 -6.50 6.41
CA GLU A 158 6.00 -6.02 6.94
C GLU A 158 5.39 -7.10 7.81
N ILE A 159 4.86 -6.73 8.97
CA ILE A 159 4.16 -7.64 9.88
C ILE A 159 2.79 -7.10 10.26
N ASP A 160 1.79 -7.97 10.25
CA ASP A 160 0.44 -7.69 10.72
C ASP A 160 -0.12 -8.90 11.49
N ALA A 161 -1.12 -8.64 12.34
CA ALA A 161 -1.82 -9.64 13.11
C ALA A 161 -3.32 -9.59 12.79
N SER A 162 -3.86 -10.70 12.31
CA SER A 162 -5.27 -10.81 11.95
C SER A 162 -6.01 -11.80 12.85
N LEU A 163 -7.22 -11.43 13.25
CA LEU A 163 -8.11 -12.35 13.95
C LEU A 163 -8.68 -13.36 12.94
N CYS A 164 -8.34 -14.64 13.11
CA CYS A 164 -8.82 -15.69 12.21
C CYS A 164 -10.32 -15.93 12.37
N THR A 165 -10.96 -16.45 11.32
CA THR A 165 -12.29 -17.07 11.43
C THR A 165 -12.25 -18.48 12.06
N LEU A 166 -11.06 -18.90 12.49
CA LEU A 166 -10.73 -20.19 13.08
C LEU A 166 -10.72 -20.11 14.62
N TYR A 167 -11.26 -21.12 15.29
CA TYR A 167 -11.19 -21.24 16.75
C TYR A 167 -11.16 -22.71 17.20
N TYR A 168 -10.59 -22.98 18.38
CA TYR A 168 -10.65 -24.30 19.01
C TYR A 168 -11.81 -24.34 20.01
N LEU A 169 -12.43 -25.51 20.19
CA LEU A 169 -13.44 -25.70 21.24
C LEU A 169 -12.77 -26.31 22.48
N SER A 170 -12.80 -25.61 23.61
CA SER A 170 -12.23 -26.04 24.90
C SER A 170 -12.85 -27.32 25.49
N ASN A 171 -13.93 -27.86 24.91
CA ASN A 171 -14.77 -28.89 25.54
C ASN A 171 -14.49 -30.32 25.04
N GLY A 172 -13.22 -30.66 24.84
CA GLY A 172 -12.74 -32.05 24.86
C GLY A 172 -13.05 -32.97 23.66
N HIS A 173 -13.88 -32.58 22.68
CA HIS A 173 -14.29 -33.54 21.64
C HIS A 173 -14.35 -33.09 20.17
N LYS A 174 -13.99 -31.86 19.77
CA LYS A 174 -13.93 -31.49 18.34
C LYS A 174 -12.80 -30.48 18.07
N GLY A 175 -11.88 -30.81 17.15
CA GLY A 175 -10.74 -29.98 16.75
C GLY A 175 -11.12 -28.64 16.09
N LEU A 176 -10.17 -28.00 15.39
CA LEU A 176 -10.29 -26.71 14.71
C LEU A 176 -11.65 -26.55 14.04
N GLN A 177 -12.41 -25.53 14.46
CA GLN A 177 -13.68 -25.17 13.86
C GLN A 177 -13.50 -23.93 12.99
N VAL A 178 -14.12 -23.94 11.81
CA VAL A 178 -14.21 -22.76 10.92
C VAL A 178 -15.58 -22.13 11.12
N MET A 179 -15.64 -20.91 11.67
CA MET A 179 -16.91 -20.25 11.96
C MET A 179 -17.52 -19.61 10.71
N ASP A 180 -18.86 -19.60 10.64
CA ASP A 180 -19.57 -18.72 9.71
C ASP A 180 -19.45 -17.25 10.18
N SER A 181 -18.91 -16.41 9.30
CA SER A 181 -18.76 -14.95 9.47
C SER A 181 -20.00 -14.25 10.03
N ALA A 182 -21.21 -14.74 9.75
CA ALA A 182 -22.46 -14.16 10.23
C ALA A 182 -22.66 -14.25 11.75
N LYS A 183 -22.03 -15.22 12.43
CA LYS A 183 -22.12 -15.37 13.89
C LYS A 183 -21.25 -14.37 14.66
N PHE A 184 -20.31 -13.71 13.98
CA PHE A 184 -19.39 -12.72 14.55
C PHE A 184 -19.73 -11.29 14.09
N TYR A 185 -21.01 -10.94 14.11
CA TYR A 185 -21.41 -9.55 13.99
C TYR A 185 -20.96 -8.79 15.25
N LYS A 186 -20.26 -7.66 15.07
CA LYS A 186 -19.70 -6.75 16.12
C LYS A 186 -20.67 -6.31 17.23
N ASN A 187 -21.95 -6.67 17.14
CA ASN A 187 -23.03 -6.20 18.00
C ASN A 187 -23.41 -7.18 19.15
N LYS A 188 -22.64 -8.25 19.41
CA LYS A 188 -22.90 -9.18 20.55
C LYS A 188 -21.65 -9.44 21.43
N PRO A 189 -21.28 -8.51 22.32
CA PRO A 189 -20.05 -8.58 23.12
C PRO A 189 -19.99 -9.75 24.12
N ALA A 190 -21.13 -10.28 24.59
CA ALA A 190 -21.15 -11.37 25.57
C ALA A 190 -20.62 -12.72 25.03
N ASN A 191 -20.88 -13.03 23.76
CA ASN A 191 -20.36 -14.25 23.12
C ASN A 191 -18.86 -14.15 22.83
N ILE A 192 -18.36 -12.93 22.65
CA ILE A 192 -16.96 -12.61 22.35
C ILE A 192 -16.07 -12.90 23.57
N ALA A 193 -16.52 -12.55 24.78
CA ALA A 193 -15.75 -12.75 26.01
C ALA A 193 -15.57 -14.24 26.37
N ARG A 194 -16.58 -15.08 26.14
CA ARG A 194 -16.58 -16.51 26.51
C ARG A 194 -15.59 -17.37 25.71
N ILE A 195 -15.18 -16.92 24.53
CA ILE A 195 -14.28 -17.64 23.61
C ILE A 195 -12.94 -16.94 23.42
N ALA A 196 -12.65 -15.89 24.19
CA ALA A 196 -11.48 -15.04 23.97
C ALA A 196 -10.14 -15.78 24.12
N SER A 197 -10.05 -16.74 25.05
CA SER A 197 -8.88 -17.60 25.25
C SER A 197 -8.69 -18.63 24.12
N ASP A 198 -9.77 -19.00 23.43
CA ASP A 198 -9.78 -20.09 22.45
C ASP A 198 -9.67 -19.58 21.01
N ARG A 199 -9.39 -18.28 20.86
CA ARG A 199 -9.20 -17.63 19.56
C ARG A 199 -7.83 -17.94 19.00
N VAL A 200 -7.83 -18.13 17.70
CA VAL A 200 -6.62 -18.21 16.90
C VAL A 200 -6.40 -16.87 16.23
N TRP A 201 -5.19 -16.35 16.40
CA TRP A 201 -4.68 -15.23 15.63
C TRP A 201 -3.68 -15.75 14.62
N SER A 202 -3.65 -15.15 13.44
CA SER A 202 -2.57 -15.32 12.49
C SER A 202 -1.67 -14.10 12.55
N TYR A 203 -0.38 -14.34 12.45
CA TYR A 203 0.62 -13.33 12.22
C TYR A 203 1.20 -13.55 10.84
N GLU A 204 1.08 -12.54 10.00
CA GLU A 204 1.59 -12.54 8.64
C GLU A 204 2.84 -11.67 8.59
N ILE A 205 3.95 -12.23 8.10
CA ILE A 205 5.16 -11.48 7.78
C ILE A 205 5.40 -11.59 6.28
N THR A 206 5.72 -10.47 5.63
CA THR A 206 6.15 -10.48 4.24
C THR A 206 7.47 -9.80 4.04
N ASP A 207 8.35 -10.39 3.22
CA ASP A 207 9.51 -9.66 2.69
C ASP A 207 9.06 -8.77 1.54
N HIS A 208 9.21 -7.44 1.66
CA HIS A 208 8.69 -6.49 0.69
C HIS A 208 9.27 -6.68 -0.72
N THR A 209 10.54 -7.10 -0.83
CA THR A 209 11.22 -7.24 -2.13
C THR A 209 10.74 -8.48 -2.89
N SER A 210 10.76 -9.64 -2.23
CA SER A 210 10.42 -10.93 -2.85
C SER A 210 8.94 -11.28 -2.78
N GLY A 211 8.18 -10.62 -1.91
CA GLY A 211 6.80 -10.98 -1.60
C GLY A 211 6.68 -12.30 -0.84
N TRP A 212 7.77 -12.85 -0.29
CA TRP A 212 7.76 -14.11 0.47
C TRP A 212 6.83 -14.00 1.67
N ILE A 213 5.92 -14.97 1.84
CA ILE A 213 4.86 -14.93 2.87
C ILE A 213 5.15 -15.93 3.99
N TYR A 214 5.38 -15.42 5.19
CA TYR A 214 5.41 -16.18 6.44
C TYR A 214 4.08 -16.03 7.15
N VAL A 215 3.55 -17.14 7.64
CA VAL A 215 2.33 -17.17 8.45
C VAL A 215 2.53 -18.10 9.63
N GLU A 216 2.17 -17.64 10.82
CA GLU A 216 2.19 -18.42 12.05
C GLU A 216 0.93 -18.12 12.87
N TYR A 217 0.33 -19.17 13.41
CA TYR A 217 -0.88 -19.09 14.21
C TYR A 217 -0.54 -19.15 15.70
N VAL A 218 -1.19 -18.33 16.50
CA VAL A 218 -1.05 -18.28 17.97
C VAL A 218 -2.41 -18.26 18.65
N MET A 219 -2.46 -18.70 19.91
CA MET A 219 -3.67 -18.68 20.73
C MET A 219 -3.77 -17.38 21.55
N GLY A 220 -5.00 -17.02 21.93
CA GLY A 220 -5.28 -15.95 22.88
C GLY A 220 -5.62 -14.62 22.22
N ALA A 221 -5.00 -13.53 22.67
CA ALA A 221 -5.21 -12.18 22.17
C ALA A 221 -4.01 -11.69 21.35
N GLU A 222 -4.22 -10.66 20.52
CA GLU A 222 -3.11 -9.85 20.00
C GLU A 222 -2.30 -9.31 21.18
N SER A 223 -1.03 -9.67 21.28
CA SER A 223 -0.14 -9.28 22.37
C SER A 223 1.25 -8.99 21.83
N GLY A 224 1.96 -8.07 22.50
CA GLY A 224 3.36 -7.77 22.17
C GLY A 224 4.27 -9.00 22.32
N GLU A 225 3.94 -9.92 23.22
CA GLU A 225 4.66 -11.19 23.41
C GLU A 225 4.50 -12.11 22.20
N ASN A 226 3.28 -12.29 21.69
CA ASN A 226 3.01 -13.08 20.50
C ASN A 226 3.73 -12.48 19.29
N LEU A 227 3.62 -11.17 19.09
CA LEU A 227 4.34 -10.45 18.03
C LEU A 227 5.86 -10.69 18.11
N CYS A 228 6.43 -10.54 19.31
CA CYS A 228 7.86 -10.74 19.53
C CYS A 228 8.26 -12.20 19.24
N SER A 229 7.50 -13.17 19.74
CA SER A 229 7.80 -14.60 19.54
C SER A 229 7.72 -15.00 18.07
N VAL A 230 6.68 -14.57 17.35
CA VAL A 230 6.53 -14.87 15.92
C VAL A 230 7.66 -14.25 15.11
N LEU A 231 8.04 -13.00 15.41
CA LEU A 231 9.18 -12.36 14.74
C LEU A 231 10.48 -13.14 14.99
N ILE A 232 10.73 -13.58 16.23
CA ILE A 232 11.90 -14.41 16.56
C ILE A 232 11.89 -15.69 15.71
N ASN A 233 10.75 -16.39 15.65
CA ASN A 233 10.59 -17.63 14.90
C ASN A 233 10.84 -17.42 13.39
N ALA A 234 10.34 -16.32 12.83
CA ALA A 234 10.54 -15.95 11.42
C ALA A 234 12.00 -15.62 11.08
N MET A 235 12.75 -15.03 12.02
CA MET A 235 14.17 -14.72 11.83
C MET A 235 15.09 -15.96 11.87
N GLN A 236 14.64 -17.08 12.45
CA GLN A 236 15.43 -18.32 12.54
C GLN A 236 15.54 -19.04 11.19
N GLU A 237 16.64 -19.76 10.99
CA GLU A 237 16.76 -20.70 9.87
C GLU A 237 15.99 -22.00 10.19
N ARG A 238 15.05 -22.35 9.31
CA ARG A 238 14.12 -23.49 9.52
C ARG A 238 14.38 -24.68 8.58
N GLY A 239 15.27 -24.49 7.60
CA GLY A 239 15.67 -25.51 6.64
C GLY A 239 14.62 -25.82 5.56
N GLY A 240 15.01 -26.70 4.62
CA GLY A 240 14.14 -27.13 3.53
C GLY A 240 13.72 -25.97 2.61
N ALA A 241 12.44 -25.96 2.21
CA ALA A 241 11.86 -24.93 1.35
C ALA A 241 11.36 -23.68 2.11
N ASP A 242 11.48 -23.66 3.44
CA ASP A 242 11.16 -22.51 4.28
C ASP A 242 12.40 -21.60 4.43
N VAL A 243 12.71 -20.90 3.33
CA VAL A 243 14.01 -20.24 3.14
C VAL A 243 14.11 -18.84 3.75
N LEU A 244 12.99 -18.19 4.11
CA LEU A 244 13.01 -16.83 4.67
C LEU A 244 13.63 -16.85 6.07
N HIS A 245 14.66 -16.05 6.34
CA HIS A 245 15.28 -15.95 7.67
C HIS A 245 16.24 -14.76 7.72
N GLY A 246 16.84 -14.54 8.89
CA GLY A 246 17.79 -13.47 9.13
C GLY A 246 17.13 -12.24 9.77
N VAL A 247 17.96 -11.25 10.06
CA VAL A 247 17.58 -9.99 10.69
C VAL A 247 17.29 -8.97 9.57
N PRO A 248 16.05 -8.49 9.40
CA PRO A 248 15.73 -7.48 8.39
C PRO A 248 16.33 -6.12 8.76
N LYS A 249 16.59 -5.25 7.78
CA LYS A 249 17.04 -3.87 8.11
C LYS A 249 15.91 -3.04 8.69
N ILE A 250 14.71 -3.17 8.13
CA ILE A 250 13.52 -2.41 8.53
C ILE A 250 12.41 -3.39 8.85
N LEU A 251 11.75 -3.19 9.99
CA LEU A 251 10.48 -3.83 10.31
C LEU A 251 9.38 -2.79 10.30
N TYR A 252 8.39 -3.03 9.44
CA TYR A 252 7.26 -2.17 9.21
C TYR A 252 6.01 -2.81 9.82
N LEU A 253 5.26 -2.04 10.61
CA LEU A 253 4.12 -2.56 11.37
C LEU A 253 3.02 -1.53 11.54
N ASP A 254 1.81 -2.04 11.74
CA ASP A 254 0.65 -1.22 11.98
C ASP A 254 0.68 -0.53 13.37
N PRO A 255 0.02 0.64 13.52
CA PRO A 255 0.08 1.43 14.75
C PRO A 255 -0.49 0.68 15.96
N GLY A 256 -1.47 -0.20 15.76
CA GLY A 256 -2.07 -1.04 16.80
C GLY A 256 -1.03 -1.95 17.44
N SER A 257 -0.36 -2.76 16.62
CA SER A 257 0.71 -3.66 17.06
C SER A 257 1.94 -2.89 17.54
N ALA A 258 2.24 -1.71 16.98
CA ALA A 258 3.36 -0.88 17.44
C ALA A 258 3.18 -0.35 18.87
N ASN A 259 1.94 -0.11 19.30
CA ASN A 259 1.64 0.39 20.63
C ASN A 259 1.74 -0.69 21.71
N THR A 260 1.56 -1.96 21.36
CA THR A 260 1.59 -3.10 22.29
C THR A 260 2.98 -3.78 22.37
N ALA A 261 3.94 -3.37 21.55
CA ALA A 261 5.18 -4.09 21.28
C ALA A 261 6.44 -3.57 22.02
N GLY A 262 6.38 -3.42 23.35
CA GLY A 262 7.55 -2.97 24.14
C GLY A 262 8.77 -3.90 24.01
N MET A 263 8.55 -5.20 24.16
CA MET A 263 9.59 -6.24 24.02
C MET A 263 10.16 -6.29 22.59
N THR A 264 9.28 -6.26 21.57
CA THR A 264 9.69 -6.26 20.17
C THR A 264 10.53 -5.03 19.83
N LYS A 265 10.16 -3.83 20.32
CA LYS A 265 10.95 -2.60 20.15
C LYS A 265 12.37 -2.75 20.70
N ASN A 266 12.48 -3.34 21.89
CA ASN A 266 13.76 -3.52 22.54
C ASN A 266 14.64 -4.51 21.76
N MET A 267 14.08 -5.67 21.39
CA MET A 267 14.77 -6.65 20.57
C MET A 267 15.20 -6.08 19.21
N CYS A 268 14.31 -5.35 18.53
CA CYS A 268 14.60 -4.71 17.24
C CYS A 268 15.79 -3.75 17.37
N ARG A 269 15.79 -2.90 18.41
CA ARG A 269 16.92 -2.01 18.69
C ARG A 269 18.22 -2.78 18.89
N SER A 270 18.21 -3.83 19.70
CA SER A 270 19.39 -4.65 19.98
C SER A 270 19.92 -5.39 18.75
N LEU A 271 19.04 -5.79 17.84
CA LEU A 271 19.41 -6.44 16.57
C LEU A 271 19.75 -5.44 15.45
N GLY A 272 19.58 -4.13 15.68
CA GLY A 272 19.80 -3.11 14.67
C GLY A 272 18.73 -3.07 13.57
N ILE A 273 17.49 -3.43 13.92
CA ILE A 273 16.30 -3.35 13.07
C ILE A 273 15.65 -1.98 13.26
N ASP A 274 15.51 -1.23 12.18
CA ASP A 274 14.79 0.04 12.16
C ASP A 274 13.27 -0.21 12.18
N LEU A 275 12.65 0.10 13.31
CA LEU A 275 11.23 -0.11 13.52
C LEU A 275 10.43 1.11 13.04
N ILE A 276 9.56 0.93 12.04
CA ILE A 276 8.72 2.00 11.49
C ILE A 276 7.24 1.66 11.70
N ALA A 277 6.53 2.54 12.42
CA ALA A 277 5.08 2.47 12.58
C ALA A 277 4.39 3.48 11.65
N HIS A 278 3.25 3.10 11.06
CA HIS A 278 2.46 4.02 10.24
C HIS A 278 2.02 5.28 11.01
N LYS A 279 1.82 6.37 10.25
CA LYS A 279 0.92 7.44 10.69
C LYS A 279 -0.52 6.95 10.59
N PRO A 280 -1.40 7.26 11.57
CA PRO A 280 -2.83 7.00 11.46
C PRO A 280 -3.37 7.53 10.12
N HIS A 281 -4.20 6.73 9.43
CA HIS A 281 -4.82 7.03 8.12
C HIS A 281 -3.97 6.80 6.85
N ASN A 282 -2.77 6.21 6.93
CA ASN A 282 -2.02 5.78 5.73
C ASN A 282 -2.12 4.26 5.50
N ALA A 283 -3.35 3.76 5.30
CA ALA A 283 -3.65 2.33 5.06
C ALA A 283 -2.99 1.74 3.80
N ARG A 284 -2.38 2.57 2.93
CA ARG A 284 -1.79 2.11 1.68
C ARG A 284 -0.36 1.59 1.81
N ALA A 285 0.32 1.88 2.93
CA ALA A 285 1.69 1.44 3.15
C ALA A 285 1.81 0.01 3.73
N THR A 286 0.68 -0.66 4.05
CA THR A 286 0.58 -2.06 4.48
C THR A 286 -0.09 -2.95 3.43
N GLY A 287 -0.28 -2.44 2.21
CA GLY A 287 -1.02 -3.16 1.17
C GLY A 287 -0.41 -4.52 0.80
N GLN A 288 0.88 -4.78 1.07
CA GLN A 288 1.47 -6.08 0.79
C GLN A 288 1.10 -7.12 1.85
N VAL A 289 1.20 -6.79 3.14
CA VAL A 289 0.78 -7.72 4.20
C VAL A 289 -0.73 -7.96 4.19
N GLU A 290 -1.56 -6.96 3.89
CA GLU A 290 -3.01 -7.14 3.67
C GLU A 290 -3.28 -8.14 2.52
N LYS A 291 -2.53 -8.03 1.42
CA LYS A 291 -2.65 -8.97 0.30
C LYS A 291 -2.13 -10.37 0.65
N ALA A 292 -1.15 -10.48 1.54
CA ALA A 292 -0.72 -11.78 2.04
C ALA A 292 -1.81 -12.45 2.88
N ARG A 293 -2.49 -11.69 3.76
CA ARG A 293 -3.67 -12.17 4.48
C ARG A 293 -4.76 -12.65 3.53
N ASP A 294 -5.11 -11.85 2.52
CA ASP A 294 -6.09 -12.24 1.48
C ASP A 294 -5.68 -13.56 0.79
N ILE A 295 -4.39 -13.76 0.51
CA ILE A 295 -3.88 -15.00 -0.10
C ILE A 295 -4.07 -16.18 0.85
N ILE A 296 -3.69 -16.04 2.12
CA ILE A 296 -3.82 -17.08 3.15
C ILE A 296 -5.29 -17.50 3.31
N GLU A 297 -6.20 -16.53 3.43
CA GLU A 297 -7.65 -16.76 3.55
C GLU A 297 -8.25 -17.48 2.34
N ARG A 298 -7.67 -17.29 1.15
CA ARG A 298 -8.18 -17.87 -0.10
C ARG A 298 -7.51 -19.18 -0.49
N LYS A 299 -6.29 -19.44 -0.01
CA LYS A 299 -5.42 -20.52 -0.51
C LYS A 299 -4.97 -21.51 0.55
N LEU A 300 -5.01 -21.16 1.84
CA LEU A 300 -4.68 -22.06 2.95
C LEU A 300 -5.95 -22.42 3.73
N GLU A 301 -6.60 -21.41 4.31
CA GLU A 301 -7.68 -21.61 5.28
C GLU A 301 -8.89 -22.40 4.76
N PRO A 302 -9.33 -22.29 3.49
CA PRO A 302 -10.44 -23.08 2.99
C PRO A 302 -10.13 -24.58 2.99
N GLY A 303 -8.86 -24.96 2.83
CA GLY A 303 -8.40 -26.35 2.87
C GLY A 303 -8.55 -26.98 4.25
N LEU A 304 -8.47 -26.18 5.31
CA LEU A 304 -8.59 -26.64 6.70
C LEU A 304 -9.99 -27.19 7.02
N LYS A 305 -11.02 -26.86 6.22
CA LYS A 305 -12.35 -27.47 6.34
C LYS A 305 -12.38 -28.96 5.98
N PHE A 306 -11.43 -29.40 5.15
CA PHE A 306 -11.37 -30.77 4.62
C PHE A 306 -10.37 -31.65 5.36
N GLN A 307 -9.62 -31.09 6.31
CA GLN A 307 -8.63 -31.80 7.09
C GLN A 307 -8.86 -31.52 8.58
N PRO A 308 -9.10 -32.54 9.42
CA PRO A 308 -9.21 -32.33 10.85
C PRO A 308 -7.85 -31.87 11.40
N VAL A 309 -7.87 -30.77 12.16
CA VAL A 309 -6.70 -30.19 12.84
C VAL A 309 -7.02 -30.16 14.33
N HIS A 310 -6.23 -30.85 15.14
CA HIS A 310 -6.56 -31.10 16.55
C HIS A 310 -5.79 -30.21 17.52
N SER A 311 -4.72 -29.57 17.07
CA SER A 311 -3.91 -28.68 17.91
C SER A 311 -3.32 -27.51 17.12
N LEU A 312 -2.80 -26.50 17.83
CA LEU A 312 -2.13 -25.35 17.24
C LEU A 312 -0.84 -25.78 16.51
N GLU A 313 -0.14 -26.78 17.05
CA GLU A 313 1.07 -27.35 16.47
C GLU A 313 0.77 -28.01 15.12
N GLU A 314 -0.33 -28.76 15.02
CA GLU A 314 -0.78 -29.33 13.75
C GLU A 314 -1.15 -28.24 12.73
N LEU A 315 -1.84 -27.18 13.17
CA LEU A 315 -2.16 -26.04 12.32
C LEU A 315 -0.91 -25.36 11.77
N ASN A 316 0.07 -25.09 12.63
CA ASN A 316 1.33 -24.49 12.24
C ASN A 316 2.18 -25.42 11.35
N ALA A 317 2.13 -26.74 11.56
CA ALA A 317 2.78 -27.69 10.67
C ALA A 317 2.18 -27.65 9.24
N LEU A 318 0.86 -27.48 9.13
CA LEU A 318 0.19 -27.27 7.83
C LEU A 318 0.55 -25.92 7.22
N ALA A 319 0.61 -24.86 8.05
CA ALA A 319 1.03 -23.53 7.62
C ALA A 319 2.46 -23.54 7.05
N VAL A 320 3.40 -24.24 7.70
CA VAL A 320 4.78 -24.45 7.23
C VAL A 320 4.80 -25.16 5.88
N LYS A 321 4.08 -26.27 5.73
CA LYS A 321 3.99 -27.01 4.46
C LYS A 321 3.44 -26.13 3.34
N TRP A 322 2.36 -25.41 3.63
CA TRP A 322 1.72 -24.52 2.68
C TRP A 322 2.63 -23.37 2.26
N ARG A 323 3.21 -22.63 3.20
CA ARG A 323 4.07 -21.48 2.87
C ARG A 323 5.33 -21.92 2.12
N SER A 324 5.91 -23.05 2.50
CA SER A 324 7.06 -23.65 1.79
C SER A 324 6.71 -23.96 0.33
N HIS A 325 5.56 -24.59 0.09
CA HIS A 325 5.11 -24.91 -1.27
C HIS A 325 4.72 -23.66 -2.05
N PHE A 326 3.85 -22.82 -1.50
CA PHE A 326 3.30 -21.65 -2.18
C PHE A 326 4.40 -20.65 -2.58
N ASN A 327 5.33 -20.35 -1.69
CA ASN A 327 6.42 -19.42 -2.00
C ASN A 327 7.37 -19.98 -3.07
N ALA A 328 7.52 -21.30 -3.15
CA ALA A 328 8.37 -21.98 -4.13
C ALA A 328 7.71 -22.21 -5.49
N THR A 329 6.38 -22.24 -5.59
CA THR A 329 5.69 -22.61 -6.85
C THR A 329 4.84 -21.49 -7.45
N ALA A 330 4.27 -20.60 -6.63
CA ALA A 330 3.37 -19.56 -7.12
C ALA A 330 4.16 -18.39 -7.72
N VAL A 331 3.89 -18.09 -9.00
CA VAL A 331 4.48 -16.93 -9.68
C VAL A 331 3.87 -15.63 -9.15
N HIS A 332 4.73 -14.72 -8.71
CA HIS A 332 4.31 -13.40 -8.25
C HIS A 332 4.15 -12.44 -9.44
N SER A 333 3.03 -11.71 -9.49
CA SER A 333 2.69 -10.82 -10.61
C SER A 333 3.68 -9.67 -10.81
N ARG A 334 4.19 -9.07 -9.71
CA ARG A 334 5.14 -7.95 -9.73
C ARG A 334 6.42 -8.22 -10.53
N HIS A 335 7.01 -9.40 -10.40
CA HIS A 335 8.32 -9.71 -10.97
C HIS A 335 8.36 -10.98 -11.86
N GLY A 336 7.22 -11.67 -12.04
CA GLY A 336 7.10 -12.82 -12.94
C GLY A 336 7.96 -14.03 -12.55
N LYS A 337 8.34 -14.13 -11.27
CA LYS A 337 9.14 -15.24 -10.69
C LYS A 337 8.47 -15.76 -9.42
N THR A 338 8.91 -16.90 -8.91
CA THR A 338 8.47 -17.38 -7.60
C THR A 338 9.05 -16.48 -6.50
N ARG A 339 8.43 -16.48 -5.33
CA ARG A 339 8.90 -15.66 -4.19
C ARG A 339 10.24 -16.17 -3.69
N THR A 340 10.39 -17.51 -3.65
CA THR A 340 11.66 -18.17 -3.33
C THR A 340 12.77 -17.81 -4.32
N ASP A 341 12.50 -17.77 -5.63
CA ASP A 341 13.52 -17.38 -6.63
C ASP A 341 14.06 -15.96 -6.41
N ILE A 342 13.20 -15.03 -5.96
CA ILE A 342 13.65 -13.66 -5.67
C ILE A 342 14.35 -13.60 -4.32
N TRP A 343 13.83 -14.29 -3.30
CA TRP A 343 14.46 -14.34 -1.98
C TRP A 343 15.90 -14.86 -2.07
N LEU A 344 16.13 -15.93 -2.84
CA LEU A 344 17.45 -16.54 -3.01
C LEU A 344 18.47 -15.67 -3.77
N LYS A 345 18.08 -14.49 -4.27
CA LYS A 345 19.03 -13.50 -4.82
C LYS A 345 19.75 -12.70 -3.73
N ILE A 346 19.38 -12.88 -2.47
CA ILE A 346 20.06 -12.23 -1.34
C ILE A 346 21.55 -12.62 -1.31
N THR A 347 22.39 -11.63 -1.06
CA THR A 347 23.85 -11.83 -0.93
C THR A 347 24.25 -12.14 0.51
N ALA A 348 25.46 -12.68 0.70
CA ALA A 348 25.98 -12.98 2.04
C ALA A 348 26.07 -11.73 2.92
N GLU A 349 26.40 -10.58 2.33
CA GLU A 349 26.51 -9.29 3.01
C GLU A 349 25.13 -8.73 3.43
N GLN A 350 24.07 -9.10 2.71
CA GLN A 350 22.69 -8.69 3.00
C GLN A 350 22.00 -9.61 4.02
N LEU A 351 22.42 -10.86 4.11
CA LEU A 351 21.85 -11.85 5.01
C LEU A 351 22.58 -11.88 6.36
N LYS A 352 22.13 -11.08 7.31
CA LYS A 352 22.57 -11.17 8.70
C LYS A 352 21.80 -12.29 9.40
N LYS A 353 22.48 -13.35 9.82
CA LYS A 353 21.86 -14.43 10.60
C LYS A 353 21.42 -13.89 11.97
N ALA A 354 20.22 -14.26 12.38
CA ALA A 354 19.75 -13.94 13.72
C ALA A 354 20.49 -14.80 14.76
N PRO A 355 20.69 -14.27 15.99
CA PRO A 355 21.09 -15.08 17.13
C PRO A 355 20.07 -16.20 17.41
N SER A 356 20.44 -17.12 18.31
CA SER A 356 19.52 -18.17 18.74
C SER A 356 18.24 -17.60 19.35
N VAL A 357 17.19 -18.41 19.39
CA VAL A 357 15.89 -18.04 19.97
C VAL A 357 16.05 -17.55 21.42
N GLU A 358 16.89 -18.22 22.21
CA GLU A 358 17.16 -17.89 23.61
C GLU A 358 17.79 -16.49 23.74
N VAL A 359 18.79 -16.20 22.90
CA VAL A 359 19.43 -14.88 22.87
C VAL A 359 18.45 -13.81 22.41
N CYS A 360 17.63 -14.08 21.40
CA CYS A 360 16.63 -13.10 20.94
C CYS A 360 15.60 -12.79 22.03
N ARG A 361 15.13 -13.81 22.76
CA ARG A 361 14.21 -13.65 23.90
C ARG A 361 14.84 -12.83 25.02
N GLU A 362 16.11 -13.08 25.30
CA GLU A 362 16.87 -12.30 26.27
C GLU A 362 16.99 -10.82 25.86
N LEU A 363 17.35 -10.56 24.61
CA LEU A 363 17.42 -9.20 24.07
C LEU A 363 16.08 -8.45 24.11
N ALA A 364 14.96 -9.18 24.08
CA ALA A 364 13.63 -8.59 24.18
C ALA A 364 13.32 -8.04 25.58
N VAL A 365 13.88 -8.65 26.64
CA VAL A 365 13.63 -8.27 28.04
C VAL A 365 14.78 -7.50 28.70
N ALA A 366 16.01 -7.64 28.18
CA ALA A 366 17.19 -7.02 28.77
C ALA A 366 17.12 -5.49 28.68
N ALA A 367 17.28 -4.80 29.82
CA ALA A 367 17.52 -3.38 29.82
C ALA A 367 18.98 -3.13 29.38
N PRO A 368 19.24 -2.20 28.44
CA PRO A 368 20.61 -1.85 28.06
C PRO A 368 21.40 -1.40 29.29
N GLU A 369 22.60 -1.95 29.47
CA GLU A 369 23.46 -1.65 30.60
C GLU A 369 24.50 -0.59 30.21
N SER A 370 24.60 0.47 31.02
CA SER A 370 25.61 1.49 30.80
C SER A 370 26.99 0.99 31.25
N ARG A 371 27.89 0.76 30.30
CA ARG A 371 29.25 0.29 30.55
C ARG A 371 30.28 1.33 30.13
N LYS A 372 31.30 1.51 30.98
CA LYS A 372 32.38 2.45 30.73
C LYS A 372 33.43 1.80 29.84
N VAL A 373 33.84 2.52 28.79
CA VAL A 373 34.93 2.10 27.88
C VAL A 373 36.25 2.15 28.63
N THR A 374 36.94 1.02 28.69
CA THR A 374 38.25 0.87 29.32
C THR A 374 39.36 1.50 28.48
N SER A 375 40.56 1.64 29.04
CA SER A 375 41.74 2.15 28.32
C SER A 375 42.15 1.30 27.11
N LYS A 376 41.67 0.06 27.03
CA LYS A 376 41.91 -0.85 25.90
C LYS A 376 40.85 -0.76 24.81
N LEU A 377 39.97 0.25 24.85
CA LEU A 377 38.78 0.35 23.98
C LEU A 377 37.89 -0.89 24.08
N ARG A 378 37.75 -1.42 25.30
CA ARG A 378 36.89 -2.57 25.60
C ARG A 378 35.86 -2.25 26.64
N VAL A 379 34.77 -2.99 26.64
CA VAL A 379 33.69 -2.88 27.61
C VAL A 379 33.43 -4.23 28.28
N PRO A 380 33.42 -4.29 29.62
CA PRO A 380 33.10 -5.52 30.33
C PRO A 380 31.58 -5.73 30.33
N PHE A 381 31.14 -6.89 29.85
CA PHE A 381 29.74 -7.29 29.87
C PHE A 381 29.64 -8.79 30.15
N ARG A 382 28.87 -9.15 31.20
CA ARG A 382 28.60 -10.54 31.62
C ARG A 382 29.85 -11.42 31.79
N GLY A 383 30.90 -10.85 32.37
CA GLY A 383 32.15 -11.57 32.65
C GLY A 383 33.09 -11.72 31.44
N ALA A 384 32.74 -11.16 30.28
CA ALA A 384 33.59 -11.07 29.10
C ALA A 384 33.95 -9.60 28.79
N GLU A 385 35.03 -9.38 28.03
CA GLU A 385 35.38 -8.07 27.47
C GLU A 385 35.08 -8.05 25.96
N PHE A 386 34.35 -7.03 25.50
CA PHE A 386 34.04 -6.81 24.09
C PHE A 386 34.84 -5.63 23.55
N ASP A 387 35.44 -5.78 22.37
CA ASP A 387 36.14 -4.70 21.67
C ASP A 387 35.13 -3.74 21.03
N VAL A 388 35.31 -2.44 21.28
CA VAL A 388 34.46 -1.37 20.74
C VAL A 388 35.24 -0.40 19.86
N SER A 389 36.48 -0.72 19.49
CA SER A 389 37.34 0.13 18.64
C SER A 389 36.73 0.52 17.29
N THR A 390 35.75 -0.25 16.80
CA THR A 390 35.03 -0.01 15.53
C THR A 390 33.81 0.90 15.68
N VAL A 391 33.41 1.26 16.90
CA VAL A 391 32.29 2.16 17.15
C VAL A 391 32.71 3.60 16.83
N PRO A 392 32.06 4.29 15.87
CA PRO A 392 32.48 5.64 15.48
C PRO A 392 32.42 6.63 16.65
N GLY A 393 33.54 7.32 16.89
CA GLY A 393 33.61 8.38 17.90
C GLY A 393 33.77 7.93 19.35
N VAL A 394 33.96 6.62 19.60
CA VAL A 394 34.11 6.10 20.96
C VAL A 394 35.38 6.62 21.64
N LEU A 395 35.27 7.11 22.88
CA LEU A 395 36.40 7.58 23.67
C LEU A 395 36.60 6.74 24.94
N VAL A 396 37.87 6.64 25.37
CA VAL A 396 38.20 6.02 26.66
C VAL A 396 37.49 6.76 27.78
N GLY A 397 36.78 6.01 28.63
CA GLY A 397 36.01 6.54 29.75
C GLY A 397 34.60 7.01 29.42
N GLU A 398 34.21 6.99 28.15
CA GLU A 398 32.82 7.20 27.71
C GLU A 398 31.93 6.03 28.16
N LYS A 399 30.62 6.28 28.27
CA LYS A 399 29.64 5.25 28.60
C LYS A 399 28.92 4.82 27.33
N LEU A 400 29.00 3.54 27.01
CA LEU A 400 28.20 2.90 25.98
C LEU A 400 27.03 2.19 26.62
N MET A 401 25.88 2.20 25.94
CA MET A 401 24.75 1.33 26.28
C MET A 401 24.96 0.01 25.57
N ILE A 402 25.04 -1.08 26.35
CA ILE A 402 25.32 -2.44 25.86
C ILE A 402 24.12 -3.34 26.10
#